data_AF-A0A418VES6-F1
#
_entry.id   AF-A0A418VES6-F1
#
_cell.length_a   1.000
_cell.length_b   1.000
_cell.length_c   1.000
_cell.angle_alpha   90.00
_cell.angle_beta   90.00
_cell.angle_gamma   90.00
#
_symmetry.space_group_name_H-M   'P 1'
#
loop_
_entity.id
_entity.type
_entity.pdbx_description
1 polymer ?
#
loop_
_entity_poly.entity_id
_entity_poly.type
_entity_poly.pdbx_seq_one_letter_code
_entity_poly.pdbx_strand_id
1 'polypeptide(L)'
;MPETEQLQRRWLPTNRYNLMAIQAGRLIRPQPGYGKYYADVLDLRPGYVPLLPEPPGLDVLDYCGRETPQAWPVLLELHLPQAMAAQPALAGMVPSSSITAVHCRSREELEEIRQHQYENTADNRLPFMASPELFTSEGMTLDDVRAMLHPLPEPPEQLGQAMNILDRLTGGLLAVASHGEREQRFAQFLLTPAERRRDIALSADELGLLASTLLGNTGGNRESALLHTAIHVILSSGEADLVPAALIDRLMNEYERLHGDDQKGSGVLKRLQKIVADPTGTPPKPASGWPVAAGLLLLLLYRNMKRLTGPAPIEALNPSHGDLNVARFLAGLARGRQRLESHYRNPALDELAAAAEAAALAGQPGWMADWLEDLTPEERQPEENPAGLEAPEAAHSPEPQAETYPEVIAELPAPYEVETAEQTLAVTSAAELAVPQLEQSVQTSSLSSWLDQEALEKYQIPAAVWLCESRGWVDLIRTEVRFKGTVQIESPQKGIVVACGQGVPEISTQVDVRQLRRRLTEVPLTAEETSSLEHMLAGEKRLQNPDAPGQLEQERENEPQLRH
;
A
#
# COMPACT_ATOMS: atom_id res chain seq x y z
N MET A 1 9.00 -15.94 24.47
CA MET A 1 9.91 -16.09 23.33
C MET A 1 9.19 -17.00 22.35
N PRO A 2 8.71 -16.53 21.20
CA PRO A 2 8.17 -17.43 20.19
C PRO A 2 9.28 -18.41 19.78
N GLU A 3 8.96 -19.70 19.68
CA GLU A 3 9.88 -20.70 19.13
C GLU A 3 10.34 -20.21 17.76
N THR A 4 11.65 -20.19 17.53
CA THR A 4 12.20 -19.84 16.22
C THR A 4 11.71 -20.89 15.23
N GLU A 5 10.76 -20.51 14.39
CA GLU A 5 10.16 -21.41 13.40
C GLU A 5 11.28 -22.03 12.55
N GLN A 6 11.37 -23.36 12.55
CA GLN A 6 12.41 -24.05 11.79
C GLN A 6 12.11 -23.91 10.30
N LEU A 7 13.05 -23.32 9.57
CA LEU A 7 13.00 -23.22 8.11
C LEU A 7 13.60 -24.49 7.50
N GLN A 8 12.92 -25.04 6.50
CA GLN A 8 13.40 -26.16 5.71
C GLN A 8 13.65 -25.73 4.26
N ARG A 9 14.74 -26.24 3.71
CA ARG A 9 15.10 -26.03 2.31
C ARG A 9 14.19 -26.85 1.39
N ARG A 10 13.70 -26.22 0.33
CA ARG A 10 12.97 -26.84 -0.78
C ARG A 10 13.48 -26.29 -2.11
N TRP A 11 13.21 -27.02 -3.17
CA TRP A 11 13.63 -26.67 -4.52
C TRP A 11 12.42 -26.53 -5.44
N LEU A 12 12.44 -25.52 -6.30
CA LEU A 12 11.47 -25.37 -7.38
C LEU A 12 12.22 -25.12 -8.70
N PRO A 13 12.25 -26.10 -9.62
CA PRO A 13 12.71 -25.85 -10.97
C PRO A 13 11.67 -25.05 -11.74
N THR A 14 12.11 -24.08 -12.52
CA THR A 14 11.29 -23.30 -13.45
C THR A 14 12.15 -22.92 -14.65
N ASN A 15 11.71 -21.97 -15.47
CA ASN A 15 12.50 -21.42 -16.57
C ASN A 15 12.70 -19.91 -16.40
N ARG A 16 13.66 -19.35 -17.15
CA ARG A 16 13.99 -17.93 -17.05
C ARG A 16 12.81 -16.98 -17.26
N TYR A 17 11.83 -17.37 -18.11
CA TYR A 17 10.72 -16.48 -18.45
C TYR A 17 9.69 -16.42 -17.32
N ASN A 18 9.37 -17.56 -16.71
CA ASN A 18 8.54 -17.58 -15.51
C ASN A 18 9.24 -16.93 -14.31
N LEU A 19 10.57 -17.07 -14.19
CA LEU A 19 11.35 -16.34 -13.18
C LEU A 19 11.13 -14.83 -13.28
N MET A 20 11.11 -14.24 -14.48
CA MET A 20 10.83 -12.81 -14.63
C MET A 20 9.45 -12.43 -14.10
N ALA A 21 8.44 -13.28 -14.32
CA ALA A 21 7.09 -13.07 -13.79
C ALA A 21 7.07 -13.18 -12.26
N ILE A 22 7.78 -14.15 -11.69
CA ILE A 22 7.97 -14.32 -10.24
C ILE A 22 8.64 -13.07 -9.65
N GLN A 23 9.70 -12.58 -10.28
CA GLN A 23 10.44 -11.39 -9.86
C GLN A 23 9.59 -10.12 -9.91
N ALA A 24 8.83 -9.93 -11.00
CA ALA A 24 7.96 -8.77 -11.17
C ALA A 24 6.74 -8.81 -10.22
N GLY A 25 6.25 -10.02 -9.95
CA GLY A 25 5.08 -10.28 -9.12
C GLY A 25 5.36 -10.52 -7.64
N ARG A 26 6.64 -10.67 -7.24
CA ARG A 26 7.06 -11.01 -5.86
C ARG A 26 6.46 -12.31 -5.31
N LEU A 27 5.98 -13.19 -6.19
CA LEU A 27 5.27 -14.41 -5.82
C LEU A 27 5.58 -15.51 -6.81
N ILE A 28 5.82 -16.69 -6.29
CA ILE A 28 5.67 -17.94 -7.00
C ILE A 28 4.19 -18.32 -6.91
N ARG A 29 3.55 -18.50 -8.06
CA ARG A 29 2.15 -18.85 -8.17
C ARG A 29 1.97 -20.23 -8.79
N PRO A 30 0.84 -20.90 -8.58
CA PRO A 30 0.41 -22.00 -9.43
C PRO A 30 0.21 -21.54 -10.88
N GLN A 31 0.22 -22.47 -11.83
CA GLN A 31 0.08 -22.18 -13.27
C GLN A 31 -1.12 -21.26 -13.61
N PRO A 32 -2.34 -21.42 -13.04
CA PRO A 32 -3.46 -20.54 -13.33
C PRO A 32 -3.28 -19.07 -12.89
N GLY A 33 -2.28 -18.79 -12.04
CA GLY A 33 -2.00 -17.45 -11.51
C GLY A 33 -1.11 -16.58 -12.40
N TYR A 34 -0.65 -17.09 -13.54
CA TYR A 34 0.16 -16.35 -14.50
C TYR A 34 -0.69 -15.83 -15.66
N GLY A 35 -0.59 -14.53 -15.97
CA GLY A 35 -1.25 -13.95 -17.15
C GLY A 35 -0.63 -14.43 -18.47
N LYS A 36 0.70 -14.53 -18.52
CA LYS A 36 1.44 -15.22 -19.59
C LYS A 36 2.34 -16.26 -18.92
N TYR A 37 2.16 -17.52 -19.32
CA TYR A 37 2.83 -18.66 -18.71
C TYR A 37 3.68 -19.39 -19.74
N TYR A 38 4.86 -19.83 -19.32
CA TYR A 38 5.74 -20.72 -20.08
C TYR A 38 5.77 -22.10 -19.41
N ALA A 39 5.72 -23.18 -20.18
CA ALA A 39 5.65 -24.53 -19.67
C ALA A 39 6.86 -24.89 -18.79
N ASP A 40 6.59 -25.32 -17.55
CA ASP A 40 7.55 -25.81 -16.56
C ASP A 40 6.86 -26.80 -15.60
N VAL A 41 7.48 -27.21 -14.50
CA VAL A 41 6.85 -28.19 -13.57
C VAL A 41 5.49 -27.77 -12.99
N LEU A 42 5.10 -26.50 -13.05
CA LEU A 42 3.78 -26.04 -12.59
C LEU A 42 2.63 -26.56 -13.47
N ASP A 43 2.92 -27.03 -14.70
CA ASP A 43 1.92 -27.63 -15.59
C ASP A 43 1.68 -29.12 -15.36
N LEU A 44 2.52 -29.80 -14.56
CA LEU A 44 2.35 -31.21 -14.21
C LEU A 44 1.11 -31.43 -13.33
N ARG A 45 0.82 -30.46 -12.46
CA ARG A 45 -0.39 -30.40 -11.63
C ARG A 45 -0.83 -28.94 -11.49
N PRO A 46 -1.59 -28.40 -12.48
CA PRO A 46 -2.08 -27.03 -12.43
C PRO A 46 -2.82 -26.75 -11.12
N GLY A 47 -2.64 -25.55 -10.57
CA GLY A 47 -3.20 -25.17 -9.27
C GLY A 47 -2.31 -25.49 -8.06
N TYR A 48 -1.17 -26.16 -8.27
CA TYR A 48 -0.17 -26.41 -7.23
C TYR A 48 1.20 -25.80 -7.55
N VAL A 49 1.95 -25.47 -6.49
CA VAL A 49 3.39 -25.14 -6.53
C VAL A 49 4.17 -26.34 -5.95
N PRO A 50 4.86 -27.15 -6.78
CA PRO A 50 5.67 -28.28 -6.30
C PRO A 50 6.82 -27.82 -5.39
N LEU A 51 7.07 -28.55 -4.30
CA LEU A 51 8.14 -28.27 -3.35
C LEU A 51 9.07 -29.49 -3.25
N LEU A 52 10.11 -29.52 -4.06
CA LEU A 52 11.00 -30.69 -4.10
C LEU A 52 11.90 -30.72 -2.85
N PRO A 53 11.97 -31.84 -2.12
CA PRO A 53 12.84 -31.99 -0.95
C PRO A 53 14.33 -32.04 -1.33
N GLU A 54 14.64 -32.42 -2.56
CA GLU A 54 15.99 -32.59 -3.10
C GLU A 54 16.13 -31.86 -4.44
N PRO A 55 17.35 -31.54 -4.90
CA PRO A 55 17.56 -30.97 -6.23
C PRO A 55 16.96 -31.86 -7.33
N PRO A 56 16.39 -31.26 -8.39
CA PRO A 56 15.86 -31.99 -9.53
C PRO A 56 16.98 -32.57 -10.41
N GLY A 57 16.73 -33.74 -11.01
CA GLY A 57 17.58 -34.31 -12.04
C GLY A 57 17.41 -33.63 -13.40
N LEU A 58 18.27 -34.01 -14.37
CA LEU A 58 18.27 -33.43 -15.72
C LEU A 58 16.95 -33.53 -16.47
N ASP A 59 16.19 -34.61 -16.29
CA ASP A 59 14.93 -34.80 -17.00
C ASP A 59 13.85 -33.79 -16.57
N VAL A 60 13.82 -33.40 -15.29
CA VAL A 60 12.97 -32.31 -14.78
C VAL A 60 13.45 -30.95 -15.31
N LEU A 61 14.75 -30.72 -15.34
CA LEU A 61 15.33 -29.46 -15.85
C LEU A 61 15.10 -29.30 -17.36
N ASP A 62 15.28 -30.37 -18.13
CA ASP A 62 14.97 -30.43 -19.57
C ASP A 62 13.47 -30.21 -19.81
N TYR A 63 12.62 -30.75 -18.93
CA TYR A 63 11.18 -30.47 -18.97
C TYR A 63 10.88 -28.98 -18.80
N CYS A 64 11.52 -28.28 -17.86
CA CYS A 64 11.38 -26.82 -17.72
C CYS A 64 11.94 -26.05 -18.93
N GLY A 65 12.95 -26.60 -19.60
CA GLY A 65 13.61 -26.01 -20.76
C GLY A 65 12.90 -26.18 -22.11
N ARG A 66 11.80 -26.94 -22.17
CA ARG A 66 11.33 -27.55 -23.42
C ARG A 66 10.59 -26.63 -24.39
N GLU A 67 9.99 -25.54 -23.91
CA GLU A 67 9.08 -24.75 -24.74
C GLU A 67 9.83 -23.99 -25.84
N THR A 68 10.96 -23.38 -25.50
CA THR A 68 11.82 -22.68 -26.47
C THR A 68 13.28 -22.83 -26.07
N PRO A 69 14.23 -22.78 -27.02
CA PRO A 69 15.67 -22.81 -26.70
C PRO A 69 16.12 -21.72 -25.72
N GLN A 70 15.39 -20.60 -25.67
CA GLN A 70 15.64 -19.50 -24.76
C GLN A 70 14.95 -19.65 -23.40
N ALA A 71 14.03 -20.60 -23.23
CA ALA A 71 13.37 -20.86 -21.96
C ALA A 71 14.23 -21.78 -21.07
N TRP A 72 15.53 -21.55 -21.01
CA TRP A 72 16.44 -22.44 -20.29
C TRP A 72 16.10 -22.52 -18.78
N PRO A 73 16.35 -23.68 -18.14
CA PRO A 73 15.90 -23.93 -16.78
C PRO A 73 16.68 -23.12 -15.75
N VAL A 74 15.97 -22.67 -14.72
CA VAL A 74 16.55 -22.07 -13.50
C VAL A 74 16.03 -22.83 -12.30
N LEU A 75 16.82 -22.87 -11.24
CA LEU A 75 16.45 -23.56 -10.01
C LEU A 75 16.35 -22.56 -8.86
N LEU A 76 15.20 -22.55 -8.18
CA LEU A 76 14.95 -21.71 -7.02
C LEU A 76 15.23 -22.51 -5.75
N GLU A 77 16.14 -22.03 -4.91
CA GLU A 77 16.30 -22.51 -3.54
C GLU A 77 15.35 -21.73 -2.64
N LEU A 78 14.46 -22.45 -1.94
CA LEU A 78 13.43 -21.88 -1.07
C LEU A 78 13.70 -22.26 0.39
N HIS A 79 13.59 -21.32 1.31
CA HIS A 79 13.53 -21.59 2.74
C HIS A 79 12.12 -21.32 3.25
N LEU A 80 11.41 -22.39 3.62
CA LEU A 80 10.01 -22.34 3.99
C LEU A 80 9.80 -22.79 5.43
N PRO A 81 8.78 -22.27 6.13
CA PRO A 81 8.32 -22.83 7.39
C PRO A 81 8.12 -24.34 7.32
N GLN A 82 8.50 -25.07 8.37
CA GLN A 82 8.39 -26.53 8.41
C GLN A 82 6.99 -27.04 8.03
N ALA A 83 5.92 -26.36 8.47
CA ALA A 83 4.54 -26.73 8.15
C ALA A 83 4.22 -26.66 6.64
N MET A 84 4.77 -25.67 5.93
CA MET A 84 4.64 -25.55 4.48
C MET A 84 5.55 -26.55 3.76
N ALA A 85 6.80 -26.65 4.21
CA ALA A 85 7.80 -27.53 3.59
C ALA A 85 7.44 -29.02 3.71
N ALA A 86 6.72 -29.42 4.77
CA ALA A 86 6.27 -30.80 4.94
C ALA A 86 5.31 -31.27 3.82
N GLN A 87 4.73 -30.36 3.06
CA GLN A 87 3.84 -30.67 1.95
C GLN A 87 4.64 -30.89 0.66
N PRO A 88 4.27 -31.87 -0.18
CA PRO A 88 4.91 -32.08 -1.49
C PRO A 88 4.65 -30.94 -2.48
N ALA A 89 3.53 -30.24 -2.31
CA ALA A 89 3.17 -29.06 -3.09
C ALA A 89 2.16 -28.20 -2.33
N LEU A 90 2.06 -26.93 -2.70
CA LEU A 90 1.11 -25.98 -2.11
C LEU A 90 0.00 -25.64 -3.11
N ALA A 91 -1.26 -25.77 -2.69
CA ALA A 91 -2.42 -25.20 -3.38
C ALA A 91 -2.54 -23.68 -3.12
N GLY A 92 -1.42 -22.96 -3.18
CA GLY A 92 -1.29 -21.59 -2.73
C GLY A 92 -0.12 -20.88 -3.39
N MET A 93 0.24 -19.70 -2.87
CA MET A 93 1.36 -18.90 -3.38
C MET A 93 2.53 -18.95 -2.40
N VAL A 94 3.75 -18.77 -2.93
CA VAL A 94 4.97 -18.63 -2.11
C VAL A 94 5.58 -17.25 -2.35
N PRO A 95 5.79 -16.43 -1.31
CA PRO A 95 6.43 -15.12 -1.46
C PRO A 95 7.85 -15.23 -2.00
N SER A 96 8.28 -14.28 -2.84
CA SER A 96 9.65 -14.29 -3.38
C SER A 96 10.72 -14.12 -2.30
N SER A 97 10.38 -13.51 -1.16
CA SER A 97 11.21 -13.43 0.03
C SER A 97 11.60 -14.80 0.62
N SER A 98 10.89 -15.87 0.26
CA SER A 98 11.29 -17.25 0.61
C SER A 98 12.42 -17.78 -0.28
N ILE A 99 12.73 -17.13 -1.41
CA ILE A 99 13.81 -17.54 -2.32
C ILE A 99 15.14 -17.09 -1.72
N THR A 100 15.98 -18.05 -1.33
CA THR A 100 17.32 -17.79 -0.79
C THR A 100 18.39 -17.76 -1.86
N ALA A 101 18.17 -18.39 -3.02
CA ALA A 101 19.06 -18.34 -4.17
C ALA A 101 18.35 -18.68 -5.48
N VAL A 102 18.85 -18.09 -6.56
CA VAL A 102 18.48 -18.47 -7.94
C VAL A 102 19.73 -19.03 -8.62
N HIS A 103 19.66 -20.31 -8.95
CA HIS A 103 20.78 -21.05 -9.55
C HIS A 103 20.59 -21.13 -11.07
N CYS A 104 21.64 -20.80 -11.80
CA CYS A 104 21.78 -20.97 -13.24
C CYS A 104 22.78 -22.09 -13.51
N ARG A 105 22.67 -22.75 -14.67
CA ARG A 105 23.59 -23.86 -15.02
C ARG A 105 24.99 -23.35 -15.31
N SER A 106 25.11 -22.18 -15.92
CA SER A 106 26.39 -21.62 -16.33
C SER A 106 26.54 -20.14 -15.98
N ARG A 107 27.77 -19.65 -16.10
CA ARG A 107 28.07 -18.23 -15.87
C ARG A 107 27.50 -17.34 -16.98
N GLU A 108 27.40 -17.87 -18.19
CA GLU A 108 26.83 -17.18 -19.35
C GLU A 108 25.33 -16.95 -19.15
N GLU A 109 24.59 -17.96 -18.69
CA GLU A 109 23.17 -17.84 -18.34
C GLU A 109 22.93 -16.83 -17.21
N LEU A 110 23.77 -16.86 -16.17
CA LEU A 110 23.76 -15.90 -15.08
C LEU A 110 23.95 -14.46 -15.59
N GLU A 111 24.92 -14.27 -16.50
CA GLU A 111 25.20 -12.97 -17.11
C GLU A 111 24.04 -12.52 -18.01
N GLU A 112 23.43 -13.43 -18.77
CA GLU A 112 22.25 -13.14 -19.58
C GLU A 112 21.08 -12.66 -18.72
N ILE A 113 20.79 -13.30 -17.58
CA ILE A 113 19.76 -12.82 -16.64
C ILE A 113 20.08 -11.42 -16.14
N ARG A 114 21.33 -11.17 -15.74
CA ARG A 114 21.75 -9.85 -15.22
C ARG A 114 21.58 -8.75 -16.25
N GLN A 115 21.86 -9.03 -17.52
CA GLN A 115 21.70 -8.08 -18.62
C GLN A 115 20.23 -7.78 -18.96
N HIS A 116 19.32 -8.72 -18.67
CA HIS A 116 17.89 -8.59 -18.96
C HIS A 116 17.06 -8.28 -17.71
N GLN A 117 17.67 -7.82 -16.61
CA GLN A 117 16.92 -7.32 -15.47
C GLN A 117 16.16 -6.06 -15.88
N TYR A 118 14.83 -6.12 -15.81
CA TYR A 118 13.97 -5.01 -16.19
C TYR A 118 14.01 -3.92 -15.12
N GLU A 119 13.85 -2.66 -15.52
CA GLU A 119 13.68 -1.53 -14.58
C GLU A 119 12.51 -1.76 -13.59
N ASN A 120 11.57 -2.65 -13.95
CA ASN A 120 10.39 -2.97 -13.15
C ASN A 120 10.65 -4.04 -12.07
N THR A 121 11.79 -4.73 -12.10
CA THR A 121 12.24 -5.64 -11.03
C THR A 121 13.11 -4.88 -10.04
N ALA A 122 12.56 -3.79 -9.47
CA ALA A 122 13.29 -2.89 -8.59
C ALA A 122 13.92 -3.66 -7.42
N ASP A 123 15.24 -3.59 -7.29
CA ASP A 123 15.97 -3.99 -6.08
C ASP A 123 15.81 -5.48 -5.68
N ASN A 124 15.76 -6.39 -6.66
CA ASN A 124 15.72 -7.82 -6.37
C ASN A 124 17.04 -8.30 -5.76
N ARG A 125 17.10 -8.26 -4.42
CA ARG A 125 18.13 -8.87 -3.56
C ARG A 125 18.24 -10.40 -3.68
N LEU A 126 17.57 -11.01 -4.66
CA LEU A 126 17.67 -12.45 -4.90
C LEU A 126 19.11 -12.74 -5.34
N PRO A 127 19.86 -13.57 -4.60
CA PRO A 127 21.23 -13.85 -4.95
C PRO A 127 21.26 -14.84 -6.11
N PHE A 128 21.81 -14.38 -7.22
CA PHE A 128 21.99 -15.18 -8.42
C PHE A 128 23.38 -15.83 -8.43
N MET A 129 23.43 -17.13 -8.68
CA MET A 129 24.66 -17.90 -8.75
C MET A 129 24.68 -18.88 -9.92
N ALA A 130 25.88 -19.17 -10.42
CA ALA A 130 26.11 -20.26 -11.37
C ALA A 130 26.50 -21.49 -10.56
N SER A 131 25.68 -22.54 -10.64
CA SER A 131 25.82 -23.77 -9.84
C SER A 131 25.71 -24.99 -10.75
N PRO A 132 26.67 -25.22 -11.66
CA PRO A 132 26.63 -26.35 -12.61
C PRO A 132 26.46 -27.71 -11.92
N GLU A 133 26.94 -27.85 -10.69
CA GLU A 133 26.78 -29.04 -9.85
C GLU A 133 25.32 -29.40 -9.50
N LEU A 134 24.39 -28.44 -9.56
CA LEU A 134 22.95 -28.66 -9.34
C LEU A 134 22.21 -29.00 -10.65
N PHE A 135 22.89 -29.00 -11.80
CA PHE A 135 22.32 -29.30 -13.11
C PHE A 135 22.93 -30.59 -13.65
N THR A 136 22.86 -31.65 -12.84
CA THR A 136 23.42 -32.98 -13.15
C THR A 136 22.33 -34.03 -13.24
N SER A 137 22.67 -35.23 -13.70
CA SER A 137 21.72 -36.35 -13.80
C SER A 137 21.29 -36.91 -12.44
N GLU A 138 21.97 -36.53 -11.35
CA GLU A 138 21.64 -36.94 -10.00
C GLU A 138 20.55 -36.04 -9.43
N GLY A 139 19.48 -36.63 -8.88
CA GLY A 139 18.36 -35.88 -8.29
C GLY A 139 17.02 -36.57 -8.51
N MET A 140 15.95 -35.87 -8.15
CA MET A 140 14.58 -36.36 -8.40
C MET A 140 14.29 -36.41 -9.89
N THR A 141 13.76 -37.54 -10.36
CA THR A 141 13.33 -37.70 -11.76
C THR A 141 11.97 -37.06 -12.01
N LEU A 142 11.61 -36.84 -13.26
CA LEU A 142 10.30 -36.34 -13.66
C LEU A 142 9.17 -37.28 -13.25
N ASP A 143 9.41 -38.59 -13.26
CA ASP A 143 8.44 -39.58 -12.79
C ASP A 143 8.30 -39.56 -11.25
N ASP A 144 9.37 -39.27 -10.50
CA ASP A 144 9.27 -39.04 -9.05
C ASP A 144 8.42 -37.81 -8.75
N VAL A 145 8.62 -36.70 -9.49
CA VAL A 145 7.81 -35.48 -9.33
C VAL A 145 6.35 -35.76 -9.67
N ARG A 146 6.06 -36.49 -10.75
CA ARG A 146 4.68 -36.90 -11.08
C ARG A 146 4.06 -37.78 -10.01
N ALA A 147 4.79 -38.78 -9.52
CA ALA A 147 4.31 -39.67 -8.46
C ALA A 147 4.03 -38.90 -7.16
N MET A 148 4.85 -37.89 -6.85
CA MET A 148 4.67 -36.98 -5.73
C MET A 148 3.40 -36.11 -5.86
N LEU A 149 3.09 -35.63 -7.08
CA LEU A 149 1.96 -34.72 -7.34
C LEU A 149 0.63 -35.43 -7.61
N HIS A 150 0.66 -36.65 -8.15
CA HIS A 150 -0.52 -37.43 -8.53
C HIS A 150 -1.55 -37.66 -7.40
N PRO A 151 -1.18 -37.94 -6.13
CA PRO A 151 -2.16 -38.20 -5.08
C PRO A 151 -2.83 -36.93 -4.53
N LEU A 152 -2.44 -35.74 -4.97
CA LEU A 152 -3.00 -34.48 -4.49
C LEU A 152 -4.47 -34.34 -4.94
N PRO A 153 -5.35 -33.78 -4.09
CA PRO A 153 -6.73 -33.50 -4.49
C PRO A 153 -6.78 -32.52 -5.67
N GLU A 154 -7.95 -32.39 -6.31
CA GLU A 154 -8.13 -31.33 -7.29
C GLU A 154 -7.99 -29.97 -6.61
N PRO A 155 -7.34 -28.99 -7.26
CA PRO A 155 -7.26 -27.65 -6.72
C PRO A 155 -8.67 -27.03 -6.67
N PRO A 156 -8.91 -26.04 -5.78
CA PRO A 156 -10.18 -25.33 -5.77
C PRO A 156 -10.49 -24.73 -7.14
N GLU A 157 -11.70 -24.94 -7.67
CA GLU A 157 -12.09 -24.45 -9.01
C GLU A 157 -11.92 -22.93 -9.15
N GLN A 158 -12.11 -22.20 -8.05
CA GLN A 158 -12.06 -20.73 -8.00
C GLN A 158 -10.66 -20.18 -7.65
N LEU A 159 -9.61 -21.02 -7.64
CA LEU A 159 -8.25 -20.61 -7.26
C LEU A 159 -7.72 -19.44 -8.10
N GLY A 160 -7.93 -19.48 -9.41
CA GLY A 160 -7.53 -18.38 -10.32
C GLY A 160 -8.26 -17.06 -10.01
N GLN A 161 -9.55 -17.15 -9.70
CA GLN A 161 -10.36 -15.99 -9.32
C GLN A 161 -9.89 -15.41 -7.98
N ALA A 162 -9.64 -16.26 -6.98
CA ALA A 162 -9.14 -15.85 -5.67
C ALA A 162 -7.79 -15.11 -5.79
N MET A 163 -6.84 -15.63 -6.57
CA MET A 163 -5.57 -14.95 -6.82
C MET A 163 -5.76 -13.59 -7.49
N ASN A 164 -6.67 -13.48 -8.46
CA ASN A 164 -6.97 -12.21 -9.11
C ASN A 164 -7.63 -11.20 -8.16
N ILE A 165 -8.51 -11.65 -7.25
CA ILE A 165 -9.11 -10.78 -6.22
C ILE A 165 -8.01 -10.24 -5.31
N LEU A 166 -7.13 -11.10 -4.81
CA LEU A 166 -6.02 -10.72 -3.92
C LEU A 166 -5.06 -9.72 -4.59
N ASP A 167 -4.64 -10.00 -5.83
CA ASP A 167 -3.79 -9.10 -6.63
C ASP A 167 -4.43 -7.71 -6.79
N ARG A 168 -5.75 -7.65 -6.95
CA ARG A 168 -6.50 -6.40 -7.05
C ARG A 168 -6.57 -5.66 -5.73
N LEU A 169 -6.95 -6.33 -4.65
CA LEU A 169 -7.02 -5.75 -3.31
C LEU A 169 -5.70 -5.07 -2.91
N THR A 170 -4.59 -5.78 -3.06
CA THR A 170 -3.26 -5.22 -2.75
C THR A 170 -2.82 -4.15 -3.73
N GLY A 171 -3.23 -4.25 -5.00
CA GLY A 171 -3.06 -3.18 -5.99
C GLY A 171 -3.70 -1.88 -5.55
N GLY A 172 -4.91 -1.94 -4.99
CA GLY A 172 -5.57 -0.78 -4.39
C GLY A 172 -4.73 -0.15 -3.27
N LEU A 173 -4.20 -0.95 -2.36
CA LEU A 173 -3.42 -0.47 -1.22
C LEU A 173 -2.08 0.17 -1.66
N LEU A 174 -1.36 -0.45 -2.59
CA LEU A 174 -0.11 0.12 -3.11
C LEU A 174 -0.35 1.42 -3.89
N ALA A 175 -1.46 1.50 -4.64
CA ALA A 175 -1.84 2.73 -5.33
C ALA A 175 -2.05 3.91 -4.36
N VAL A 176 -2.65 3.67 -3.19
CA VAL A 176 -2.77 4.67 -2.12
C VAL A 176 -1.39 5.00 -1.54
N ALA A 177 -0.62 3.97 -1.19
CA ALA A 177 0.72 4.11 -0.61
C ALA A 177 1.71 4.90 -1.49
N SER A 178 1.49 4.95 -2.80
CA SER A 178 2.35 5.69 -3.73
C SER A 178 2.36 7.22 -3.52
N HIS A 179 1.44 7.75 -2.70
CA HIS A 179 1.26 9.20 -2.58
C HIS A 179 2.08 9.86 -1.46
N GLY A 180 2.40 9.15 -0.38
CA GLY A 180 3.07 9.76 0.76
C GLY A 180 3.34 8.79 1.91
N GLU A 181 4.19 9.20 2.85
CA GLU A 181 4.59 8.37 3.99
C GLU A 181 3.40 7.96 4.88
N ARG A 182 2.44 8.87 5.05
CA ARG A 182 1.20 8.59 5.79
C ARG A 182 0.42 7.44 5.15
N GLU A 183 0.22 7.49 3.84
CA GLU A 183 -0.46 6.45 3.06
C GLU A 183 0.33 5.14 3.07
N GLN A 184 1.66 5.20 3.07
CA GLN A 184 2.53 4.02 3.21
C GLN A 184 2.32 3.33 4.56
N ARG A 185 2.32 4.08 5.67
CA ARG A 185 2.05 3.54 7.02
C ARG A 185 0.65 2.92 7.10
N PHE A 186 -0.33 3.54 6.45
CA PHE A 186 -1.69 2.99 6.36
C PHE A 186 -1.74 1.65 5.60
N ALA A 187 -1.11 1.57 4.41
CA ALA A 187 -1.05 0.33 3.65
C ALA A 187 -0.28 -0.75 4.43
N GLN A 188 0.84 -0.39 5.06
CA GLN A 188 1.63 -1.28 5.92
C GLN A 188 0.77 -1.85 7.05
N PHE A 189 -0.03 -1.02 7.72
CA PHE A 189 -0.94 -1.46 8.78
C PHE A 189 -1.93 -2.52 8.29
N LEU A 190 -2.56 -2.29 7.13
CA LEU A 190 -3.55 -3.23 6.58
C LEU A 190 -2.93 -4.53 6.06
N LEU A 191 -1.71 -4.47 5.51
CA LEU A 191 -0.98 -5.64 5.03
C LEU A 191 -0.32 -6.43 6.17
N THR A 192 -0.12 -5.82 7.34
CA THR A 192 0.42 -6.50 8.51
C THR A 192 -0.65 -7.42 9.12
N PRO A 193 -0.31 -8.67 9.51
CA PRO A 193 -1.24 -9.59 10.18
C PRO A 193 -1.88 -8.97 11.42
N ALA A 194 -3.16 -9.24 11.65
CA ALA A 194 -3.96 -8.61 12.71
C ALA A 194 -3.32 -8.71 14.10
N GLU A 195 -2.70 -9.86 14.41
CA GLU A 195 -2.03 -10.12 15.69
C GLU A 195 -0.90 -9.13 16.01
N ARG A 196 -0.28 -8.55 14.96
CA ARG A 196 0.85 -7.62 15.04
C ARG A 196 0.43 -6.15 14.93
N ARG A 197 -0.86 -5.84 14.80
CA ARG A 197 -1.38 -4.46 14.62
C ARG A 197 -1.45 -3.60 15.89
N ARG A 198 -0.91 -4.06 17.02
CA ARG A 198 -1.24 -3.56 18.37
C ARG A 198 -0.84 -2.10 18.65
N ASP A 199 0.02 -1.49 17.83
CA ASP A 199 0.65 -0.21 18.16
C ASP A 199 0.37 0.92 17.15
N ILE A 200 -0.47 0.70 16.13
CA ILE A 200 -0.77 1.74 15.13
C ILE A 200 -2.19 2.26 15.37
N ALA A 201 -2.29 3.37 16.10
CA ALA A 201 -3.51 4.15 16.15
C ALA A 201 -3.74 4.78 14.76
N LEU A 202 -4.61 4.17 13.95
CA LEU A 202 -5.13 4.85 12.77
C LEU A 202 -5.94 6.06 13.25
N SER A 203 -5.55 7.27 12.82
CA SER A 203 -6.35 8.47 13.06
C SER A 203 -7.74 8.31 12.43
N ALA A 204 -8.75 8.93 13.05
CA ALA A 204 -10.15 8.90 12.62
C ALA A 204 -10.40 9.76 11.35
N ASP A 205 -9.50 9.68 10.38
CA ASP A 205 -9.47 10.54 9.20
C ASP A 205 -9.98 9.79 7.95
N GLU A 206 -9.78 10.34 6.76
CA GLU A 206 -10.24 9.83 5.46
C GLU A 206 -9.74 8.40 5.16
N LEU A 207 -8.56 8.03 5.66
CA LEU A 207 -8.04 6.64 5.59
C LEU A 207 -8.82 5.68 6.50
N GLY A 208 -9.46 6.20 7.55
CA GLY A 208 -10.37 5.46 8.43
C GLY A 208 -11.62 4.97 7.69
N LEU A 209 -12.09 5.68 6.67
CA LEU A 209 -13.20 5.20 5.82
C LEU A 209 -12.77 3.99 4.98
N LEU A 210 -11.60 4.05 4.36
CA LEU A 210 -11.03 2.92 3.61
C LEU A 210 -10.78 1.72 4.55
N ALA A 211 -10.14 1.95 5.70
CA ALA A 211 -9.91 0.90 6.69
C ALA A 211 -11.21 0.28 7.21
N SER A 212 -12.17 1.10 7.66
CA SER A 212 -13.44 0.57 8.20
C SER A 212 -14.20 -0.24 7.15
N THR A 213 -14.23 0.21 5.90
CA THR A 213 -14.90 -0.51 4.82
C THR A 213 -14.19 -1.82 4.49
N LEU A 214 -12.86 -1.83 4.38
CA LEU A 214 -12.09 -3.05 4.10
C LEU A 214 -12.14 -4.06 5.25
N LEU A 215 -12.31 -3.58 6.49
CA LEU A 215 -12.43 -4.42 7.70
C LEU A 215 -13.89 -4.79 8.01
N GLY A 216 -14.83 -4.62 7.07
CA GLY A 216 -16.23 -5.05 7.23
C GLY A 216 -17.10 -4.17 8.14
N ASN A 217 -16.58 -3.06 8.67
CA ASN A 217 -17.31 -2.12 9.51
C ASN A 217 -18.10 -1.10 8.66
N THR A 218 -19.15 -1.55 7.96
CA THR A 218 -19.97 -0.65 7.12
C THR A 218 -20.98 0.17 7.90
N GLY A 219 -21.29 -0.18 9.15
CA GLY A 219 -21.89 0.68 10.18
C GLY A 219 -23.12 1.53 9.78
N GLY A 220 -23.94 1.12 8.82
CA GLY A 220 -25.04 1.93 8.28
C GLY A 220 -24.59 3.25 7.62
N ASN A 221 -23.29 3.43 7.41
CA ASN A 221 -22.72 4.59 6.75
C ASN A 221 -22.84 4.42 5.24
N ARG A 222 -23.57 5.34 4.61
CA ARG A 222 -23.80 5.36 3.17
C ARG A 222 -22.51 5.38 2.34
N GLU A 223 -21.48 6.10 2.78
CA GLU A 223 -20.18 6.13 2.08
C GLU A 223 -19.52 4.76 2.11
N SER A 224 -19.55 4.07 3.26
CA SER A 224 -19.02 2.72 3.39
C SER A 224 -19.81 1.72 2.53
N ALA A 225 -21.14 1.83 2.49
CA ALA A 225 -21.99 1.02 1.61
C ALA A 225 -21.67 1.23 0.13
N LEU A 226 -21.51 2.49 -0.29
CA LEU A 226 -21.15 2.85 -1.66
C LEU A 226 -19.76 2.32 -2.04
N LEU A 227 -18.78 2.49 -1.14
CA LEU A 227 -17.42 2.02 -1.35
C LEU A 227 -17.36 0.49 -1.38
N HIS A 228 -18.03 -0.20 -0.44
CA HIS A 228 -18.12 -1.66 -0.42
C HIS A 228 -18.71 -2.20 -1.72
N THR A 229 -19.82 -1.61 -2.19
CA THR A 229 -20.43 -1.97 -3.48
C THR A 229 -19.46 -1.73 -4.64
N ALA A 230 -18.75 -0.60 -4.64
CA ALA A 230 -17.75 -0.31 -5.67
C ALA A 230 -16.60 -1.33 -5.69
N ILE A 231 -16.09 -1.71 -4.52
CA ILE A 231 -15.05 -2.74 -4.39
C ILE A 231 -15.57 -4.06 -4.93
N HIS A 232 -16.75 -4.50 -4.49
CA HIS A 232 -17.37 -5.75 -4.92
C HIS A 232 -17.56 -5.79 -6.45
N VAL A 233 -18.14 -4.75 -7.03
CA VAL A 233 -18.38 -4.65 -8.48
C VAL A 233 -17.07 -4.63 -9.26
N ILE A 234 -16.06 -3.90 -8.80
CA ILE A 234 -14.76 -3.88 -9.48
C ILE A 234 -14.15 -5.27 -9.42
N LEU A 235 -14.08 -5.92 -8.26
CA LEU A 235 -13.45 -7.23 -8.07
C LEU A 235 -14.15 -8.35 -8.86
N SER A 236 -15.48 -8.33 -8.96
CA SER A 236 -16.26 -9.30 -9.75
C SER A 236 -16.27 -9.02 -11.25
N SER A 237 -15.84 -7.82 -11.68
CA SER A 237 -15.80 -7.44 -13.09
C SER A 237 -14.48 -7.82 -13.77
N GLY A 238 -14.57 -8.33 -15.01
CA GLY A 238 -13.40 -8.52 -15.88
C GLY A 238 -12.85 -7.18 -16.38
N GLU A 239 -11.63 -7.17 -16.94
CA GLU A 239 -10.99 -5.92 -17.40
C GLU A 239 -11.79 -5.19 -18.49
N ALA A 240 -12.44 -5.95 -19.38
CA ALA A 240 -13.32 -5.42 -20.42
C ALA A 240 -14.59 -4.74 -19.85
N ASP A 241 -15.01 -5.11 -18.64
CA ASP A 241 -16.21 -4.59 -17.99
C ASP A 241 -15.97 -3.27 -17.25
N LEU A 242 -14.71 -2.85 -17.09
CA LEU A 242 -14.32 -1.62 -16.39
C LEU A 242 -14.40 -0.36 -17.29
N VAL A 243 -15.22 -0.39 -18.33
CA VAL A 243 -15.55 0.78 -19.15
C VAL A 243 -16.49 1.69 -18.34
N PRO A 244 -16.30 3.02 -18.31
CA PRO A 244 -17.04 3.89 -17.40
C PRO A 244 -18.57 3.71 -17.37
N ALA A 245 -19.21 3.61 -18.55
CA ALA A 245 -20.65 3.41 -18.66
C ALA A 245 -21.09 2.03 -18.10
N ALA A 246 -20.40 0.95 -18.49
CA ALA A 246 -20.71 -0.40 -18.01
C ALA A 246 -20.47 -0.52 -16.49
N LEU A 247 -19.40 0.10 -15.99
CA LEU A 247 -19.06 0.10 -14.57
C LEU A 247 -20.11 0.83 -13.74
N ILE A 248 -20.58 2.02 -14.17
CA ILE A 248 -21.60 2.75 -13.42
C ILE A 248 -22.95 2.03 -13.43
N ASP A 249 -23.33 1.41 -14.55
CA ASP A 249 -24.58 0.64 -14.65
C ASP A 249 -24.54 -0.58 -13.71
N ARG A 250 -23.43 -1.32 -13.68
CA ARG A 250 -23.25 -2.45 -12.74
C ARG A 250 -23.26 -1.98 -11.30
N LEU A 251 -22.58 -0.87 -11.00
CA LEU A 251 -22.57 -0.27 -9.68
C LEU A 251 -23.97 0.12 -9.22
N MET A 252 -24.77 0.72 -10.08
CA MET A 252 -26.16 1.06 -9.80
C MET A 252 -27.01 -0.17 -9.50
N ASN A 253 -26.96 -1.18 -10.37
CA ASN A 253 -27.73 -2.40 -10.19
C ASN A 253 -27.37 -3.12 -8.89
N GLU A 254 -26.07 -3.24 -8.60
CA GLU A 254 -25.60 -3.91 -7.39
C GLU A 254 -25.90 -3.10 -6.12
N TYR A 255 -25.79 -1.77 -6.19
CA TYR A 255 -26.14 -0.89 -5.08
C TYR A 255 -27.65 -0.93 -4.79
N GLU A 256 -28.51 -0.87 -5.80
CA GLU A 256 -29.96 -0.98 -5.63
C GLU A 256 -30.37 -2.36 -5.11
N ARG A 257 -29.66 -3.43 -5.52
CA ARG A 257 -29.85 -4.79 -5.00
C ARG A 257 -29.52 -4.90 -3.51
N LEU A 258 -28.41 -4.33 -3.08
CA LEU A 258 -27.91 -4.43 -1.69
C LEU A 258 -28.54 -3.38 -0.75
N HIS A 259 -28.93 -2.23 -1.28
CA HIS A 259 -29.28 -1.02 -0.54
C HIS A 259 -30.49 -0.29 -1.13
N GLY A 260 -31.50 -1.03 -1.62
CA GLY A 260 -32.67 -0.47 -2.34
C GLY A 260 -33.45 0.61 -1.59
N ASP A 261 -33.38 0.63 -0.25
CA ASP A 261 -34.03 1.64 0.59
C ASP A 261 -33.25 2.99 0.62
N ASP A 262 -31.98 3.02 0.20
CA ASP A 262 -31.14 4.22 0.24
C ASP A 262 -31.23 5.07 -1.04
N GLN A 263 -32.37 5.77 -1.17
CA GLN A 263 -32.65 6.68 -2.29
C GLN A 263 -31.56 7.75 -2.50
N LYS A 264 -30.88 8.19 -1.44
CA LYS A 264 -29.81 9.20 -1.54
C LYS A 264 -28.56 8.63 -2.21
N GLY A 265 -28.17 7.41 -1.86
CA GLY A 265 -27.06 6.69 -2.50
C GLY A 265 -27.34 6.43 -3.98
N SER A 266 -28.50 5.89 -4.32
CA SER A 266 -28.92 5.69 -5.72
C SER A 266 -28.99 7.00 -6.51
N GLY A 267 -29.44 8.09 -5.86
CA GLY A 267 -29.44 9.43 -6.45
C GLY A 267 -28.04 9.95 -6.79
N VAL A 268 -27.03 9.63 -5.99
CA VAL A 268 -25.62 9.95 -6.28
C VAL A 268 -25.13 9.19 -7.51
N LEU A 269 -25.38 7.88 -7.58
CA LEU A 269 -24.97 7.06 -8.72
C LEU A 269 -25.63 7.50 -10.03
N LYS A 270 -26.93 7.85 -10.00
CA LYS A 270 -27.66 8.42 -11.15
C LYS A 270 -27.05 9.75 -11.62
N ARG A 271 -26.52 10.57 -10.71
CA ARG A 271 -25.78 11.79 -11.09
C ARG A 271 -24.46 11.45 -11.76
N LEU A 272 -23.69 10.49 -11.22
CA LEU A 272 -22.44 10.04 -11.84
C LEU A 272 -22.68 9.48 -13.25
N GLN A 273 -23.73 8.67 -13.44
CA GLN A 273 -24.11 8.13 -14.74
C GLN A 273 -24.37 9.25 -15.77
N LYS A 274 -25.09 10.31 -15.38
CA LYS A 274 -25.32 11.47 -16.24
C LYS A 274 -24.03 12.19 -16.63
N ILE A 275 -23.09 12.34 -15.70
CA ILE A 275 -21.79 12.98 -15.96
C ILE A 275 -20.97 12.14 -16.93
N VAL A 276 -20.95 10.81 -16.77
CA VAL A 276 -20.23 9.90 -17.68
C VAL A 276 -20.86 9.89 -19.08
N ALA A 277 -22.18 10.05 -19.18
CA ALA A 277 -22.91 10.07 -20.44
C ALA A 277 -22.70 11.37 -21.26
N ASP A 278 -22.37 12.48 -20.60
CA ASP A 278 -22.06 13.76 -21.24
C ASP A 278 -20.62 14.23 -20.89
N PRO A 279 -19.59 13.67 -21.55
CA PRO A 279 -18.20 14.04 -21.30
C PRO A 279 -17.84 15.45 -21.81
N THR A 280 -18.75 16.13 -22.53
CA THR A 280 -18.51 17.48 -23.07
C THR A 280 -18.90 18.59 -22.10
N GLY A 281 -19.76 18.28 -21.12
CA GLY A 281 -20.10 19.20 -20.04
C GLY A 281 -18.93 19.43 -19.08
N THR A 282 -18.83 20.63 -18.53
CA THR A 282 -17.95 20.87 -17.37
C THR A 282 -18.41 19.92 -16.25
N PRO A 283 -17.55 19.01 -15.77
CA PRO A 283 -17.95 18.10 -14.72
C PRO A 283 -18.40 18.93 -13.52
N PRO A 284 -19.61 18.70 -12.98
CA PRO A 284 -20.06 19.42 -11.82
C PRO A 284 -19.06 19.17 -10.69
N LYS A 285 -18.82 20.20 -9.87
CA LYS A 285 -18.00 20.00 -8.67
C LYS A 285 -18.58 18.80 -7.90
N PRO A 286 -17.74 17.82 -7.52
CA PRO A 286 -18.21 16.71 -6.71
C PRO A 286 -18.95 17.28 -5.50
N ALA A 287 -20.09 16.68 -5.16
CA ALA A 287 -20.89 17.14 -4.04
C ALA A 287 -20.00 17.13 -2.79
N SER A 288 -19.74 18.31 -2.22
CA SER A 288 -18.89 18.45 -1.05
C SER A 288 -19.37 17.50 0.06
N GLY A 289 -18.48 16.68 0.60
CA GLY A 289 -18.78 15.74 1.69
C GLY A 289 -19.08 14.30 1.29
N TRP A 290 -18.84 13.89 0.04
CA TRP A 290 -18.99 12.49 -0.42
C TRP A 290 -17.70 11.97 -1.09
N PRO A 291 -16.66 11.63 -0.30
CA PRO A 291 -15.36 11.24 -0.83
C PRO A 291 -15.41 10.04 -1.79
N VAL A 292 -16.31 9.09 -1.56
CA VAL A 292 -16.43 7.90 -2.40
C VAL A 292 -17.05 8.24 -3.75
N ALA A 293 -18.07 9.09 -3.77
CA ALA A 293 -18.67 9.54 -5.03
C ALA A 293 -17.68 10.38 -5.86
N ALA A 294 -16.91 11.24 -5.20
CA ALA A 294 -15.85 12.02 -5.83
C ALA A 294 -14.73 11.10 -6.37
N GLY A 295 -14.28 10.14 -5.55
CA GLY A 295 -13.27 9.16 -5.94
C GLY A 295 -13.71 8.27 -7.11
N LEU A 296 -14.97 7.84 -7.15
CA LEU A 296 -15.57 7.13 -8.27
C LEU A 296 -15.58 7.98 -9.54
N LEU A 297 -16.02 9.24 -9.45
CA LEU A 297 -15.98 10.16 -10.59
C LEU A 297 -14.55 10.31 -11.13
N LEU A 298 -13.58 10.50 -10.25
CA LEU A 298 -12.17 10.61 -10.61
C LEU A 298 -11.64 9.33 -11.27
N LEU A 299 -12.02 8.14 -10.79
CA LEU A 299 -11.69 6.88 -11.46
C LEU A 299 -12.27 6.83 -12.88
N LEU A 300 -13.55 7.21 -13.04
CA LEU A 300 -14.27 7.16 -14.31
C LEU A 300 -13.67 8.13 -15.34
N LEU A 301 -13.22 9.32 -14.89
CA LEU A 301 -12.58 10.33 -15.73
C LEU A 301 -11.07 10.07 -15.97
N TYR A 302 -10.38 9.52 -14.97
CA TYR A 302 -8.92 9.43 -14.91
C TYR A 302 -8.45 8.04 -14.48
N ARG A 303 -8.70 7.03 -15.33
CA ARG A 303 -8.22 5.65 -15.13
C ARG A 303 -6.69 5.49 -15.06
N ASN A 304 -5.94 6.54 -15.41
CA ASN A 304 -4.48 6.51 -15.39
C ASN A 304 -3.96 7.00 -14.02
N MET A 305 -3.25 6.11 -13.31
CA MET A 305 -2.62 6.43 -12.02
C MET A 305 -1.76 7.70 -12.06
N LYS A 306 -1.04 7.95 -13.16
CA LYS A 306 -0.23 9.17 -13.34
C LYS A 306 -1.03 10.45 -13.22
N ARG A 307 -2.31 10.44 -13.60
CA ARG A 307 -3.19 11.59 -13.43
C ARG A 307 -3.68 11.74 -11.99
N LEU A 308 -3.91 10.63 -11.28
CA LEU A 308 -4.37 10.61 -9.88
C LEU A 308 -3.24 10.92 -8.88
N THR A 309 -1.98 10.71 -9.27
CA THR A 309 -0.81 10.99 -8.43
C THR A 309 -0.06 12.26 -8.83
N GLY A 310 -0.35 12.83 -10.01
CA GLY A 310 0.34 13.99 -10.55
C GLY A 310 -0.40 15.32 -10.31
N PRO A 311 0.30 16.46 -10.43
CA PRO A 311 -0.28 17.78 -10.10
C PRO A 311 -1.28 18.33 -11.13
N ALA A 312 -1.23 17.93 -12.41
CA ALA A 312 -1.60 18.87 -13.49
C ALA A 312 -3.01 18.79 -14.14
N PRO A 313 -3.87 17.75 -14.01
CA PRO A 313 -5.20 17.80 -14.62
C PRO A 313 -6.40 17.80 -13.66
N ILE A 314 -6.20 17.74 -12.34
CA ILE A 314 -7.32 17.60 -11.38
C ILE A 314 -7.69 18.92 -10.68
N GLU A 315 -6.91 19.98 -10.88
CA GLU A 315 -7.12 21.28 -10.23
C GLU A 315 -8.53 21.87 -10.50
N ALA A 316 -9.12 21.59 -11.67
CA ALA A 316 -10.47 22.06 -12.01
C ALA A 316 -11.56 21.47 -11.11
N LEU A 317 -11.35 20.25 -10.59
CA LEU A 317 -12.29 19.59 -9.67
C LEU A 317 -11.99 19.91 -8.21
N ASN A 318 -10.77 20.38 -7.91
CA ASN A 318 -10.26 20.67 -6.56
C ASN A 318 -10.62 19.57 -5.54
N PRO A 319 -10.25 18.30 -5.81
CA PRO A 319 -10.64 17.18 -4.96
C PRO A 319 -9.95 17.27 -3.60
N SER A 320 -10.61 16.76 -2.57
CA SER A 320 -9.99 16.55 -1.27
C SER A 320 -8.93 15.44 -1.34
N HIS A 321 -8.09 15.37 -0.31
CA HIS A 321 -7.11 14.29 -0.19
C HIS A 321 -7.78 12.92 -0.07
N GLY A 322 -8.93 12.85 0.63
CA GLY A 322 -9.75 11.66 0.74
C GLY A 322 -10.33 11.20 -0.59
N ASP A 323 -10.83 12.14 -1.40
CA ASP A 323 -11.37 11.84 -2.74
C ASP A 323 -10.29 11.18 -3.61
N LEU A 324 -9.06 11.72 -3.56
CA LEU A 324 -7.91 11.21 -4.31
C LEU A 324 -7.47 9.84 -3.80
N ASN A 325 -7.46 9.61 -2.48
CA ASN A 325 -7.10 8.32 -1.92
C ASN A 325 -8.12 7.24 -2.30
N VAL A 326 -9.42 7.54 -2.29
CA VAL A 326 -10.44 6.61 -2.80
C VAL A 326 -10.25 6.36 -4.30
N ALA A 327 -10.02 7.41 -5.09
CA ALA A 327 -9.78 7.26 -6.54
C ALA A 327 -8.56 6.37 -6.84
N ARG A 328 -7.44 6.59 -6.15
CA ARG A 328 -6.21 5.77 -6.28
C ARG A 328 -6.47 4.33 -5.87
N PHE A 329 -7.16 4.12 -4.75
CA PHE A 329 -7.52 2.79 -4.29
C PHE A 329 -8.34 2.04 -5.35
N LEU A 330 -9.41 2.65 -5.86
CA LEU A 330 -10.26 2.03 -6.88
C LEU A 330 -9.52 1.83 -8.21
N ALA A 331 -8.61 2.73 -8.59
CA ALA A 331 -7.76 2.59 -9.77
C ALA A 331 -6.74 1.45 -9.63
N GLY A 332 -6.15 1.28 -8.44
CA GLY A 332 -5.30 0.15 -8.10
C GLY A 332 -6.06 -1.18 -8.10
N LEU A 333 -7.26 -1.21 -7.51
CA LEU A 333 -8.17 -2.36 -7.58
C LEU A 333 -8.51 -2.74 -9.02
N ALA A 334 -8.80 -1.74 -9.87
CA ALA A 334 -9.14 -1.98 -11.27
C ALA A 334 -7.97 -2.60 -12.06
N ARG A 335 -6.72 -2.29 -11.70
CA ARG A 335 -5.52 -2.76 -12.41
C ARG A 335 -4.95 -4.07 -11.86
N GLY A 336 -4.92 -4.22 -10.54
CA GLY A 336 -4.12 -5.26 -9.90
C GLY A 336 -2.68 -4.86 -9.67
N ARG A 337 -2.09 -5.39 -8.60
CA ARG A 337 -0.74 -5.11 -8.11
C ARG A 337 0.31 -5.36 -9.18
N GLN A 338 0.22 -6.50 -9.88
CA GLN A 338 1.19 -6.86 -10.91
C GLN A 338 1.19 -5.93 -12.12
N ARG A 339 0.09 -5.22 -12.36
CA ARG A 339 -0.06 -4.29 -13.50
C ARG A 339 0.19 -2.84 -13.12
N LEU A 340 0.46 -2.55 -11.85
CA LEU A 340 0.91 -1.22 -11.43
C LEU A 340 2.35 -0.98 -11.88
N GLU A 341 2.60 0.24 -12.34
CA GLU A 341 3.94 0.68 -12.70
C GLU A 341 4.87 0.63 -11.47
N SER A 342 6.12 0.24 -11.66
CA SER A 342 7.07 -0.04 -10.56
C SER A 342 7.30 1.14 -9.62
N HIS A 343 7.29 2.38 -10.13
CA HIS A 343 7.44 3.58 -9.31
C HIS A 343 6.24 3.88 -8.40
N TYR A 344 5.10 3.22 -8.59
CA TYR A 344 3.97 3.26 -7.65
C TYR A 344 4.03 2.15 -6.59
N ARG A 345 4.96 1.20 -6.72
CA ARG A 345 5.11 0.06 -5.82
C ARG A 345 6.33 0.29 -4.95
N ASN A 346 6.11 0.81 -3.74
CA ASN A 346 7.18 0.83 -2.73
C ASN A 346 7.68 -0.62 -2.51
N PRO A 347 8.98 -0.92 -2.73
CA PRO A 347 9.46 -2.31 -2.72
C PRO A 347 9.18 -3.07 -1.43
N ALA A 348 9.31 -2.42 -0.26
CA ALA A 348 9.05 -3.06 1.02
C ALA A 348 7.56 -3.37 1.22
N LEU A 349 6.68 -2.47 0.78
CA LEU A 349 5.23 -2.69 0.83
C LEU A 349 4.75 -3.71 -0.21
N ASP A 350 5.37 -3.76 -1.39
CA ASP A 350 5.05 -4.74 -2.43
C ASP A 350 5.40 -6.16 -1.98
N GLU A 351 6.55 -6.34 -1.30
CA GLU A 351 6.92 -7.62 -0.69
C GLU A 351 5.95 -8.00 0.45
N LEU A 352 5.56 -7.04 1.29
CA LEU A 352 4.57 -7.28 2.34
C LEU A 352 3.18 -7.62 1.76
N ALA A 353 2.79 -6.96 0.67
CA ALA A 353 1.57 -7.27 -0.06
C ALA A 353 1.59 -8.70 -0.61
N ALA A 354 2.66 -9.09 -1.30
CA ALA A 354 2.86 -10.45 -1.78
C ALA A 354 2.79 -11.50 -0.66
N ALA A 355 3.42 -11.23 0.49
CA ALA A 355 3.33 -12.10 1.66
C ALA A 355 1.90 -12.22 2.19
N ALA A 356 1.15 -11.12 2.21
CA ALA A 356 -0.23 -11.11 2.67
C ALA A 356 -1.19 -11.83 1.70
N GLU A 357 -0.97 -11.74 0.38
CA GLU A 357 -1.69 -12.53 -0.61
C GLU A 357 -1.47 -14.04 -0.41
N ALA A 358 -0.21 -14.45 -0.21
CA ALA A 358 0.13 -15.85 0.03
C ALA A 358 -0.51 -16.38 1.33
N ALA A 359 -0.50 -15.58 2.40
CA ALA A 359 -1.11 -15.91 3.68
C ALA A 359 -2.64 -16.07 3.55
N ALA A 360 -3.32 -15.12 2.90
CA ALA A 360 -4.77 -15.17 2.71
C ALA A 360 -5.20 -16.41 1.91
N LEU A 361 -4.48 -16.73 0.83
CA LEU A 361 -4.78 -17.91 0.03
C LEU A 361 -4.48 -19.23 0.74
N ALA A 362 -3.52 -19.23 1.68
CA ALA A 362 -3.25 -20.36 2.55
C ALA A 362 -4.31 -20.54 3.67
N GLY A 363 -5.37 -19.72 3.68
CA GLY A 363 -6.44 -19.77 4.68
C GLY A 363 -6.04 -19.19 6.02
N GLN A 364 -4.98 -18.36 6.09
CA GLN A 364 -4.67 -17.66 7.33
C GLN A 364 -5.75 -16.58 7.59
N PRO A 365 -6.29 -16.51 8.82
CA PRO A 365 -7.37 -15.60 9.13
C PRO A 365 -6.94 -14.14 8.96
N GLY A 366 -7.82 -13.34 8.36
CA GLY A 366 -7.64 -11.92 8.18
C GLY A 366 -8.54 -11.36 7.10
N TRP A 367 -8.67 -10.03 7.07
CA TRP A 367 -9.63 -9.34 6.20
C TRP A 367 -9.56 -9.71 4.71
N MET A 368 -8.38 -10.01 4.17
CA MET A 368 -8.27 -10.47 2.78
C MET A 368 -8.88 -11.85 2.56
N ALA A 369 -8.79 -12.75 3.54
CA ALA A 369 -9.47 -14.03 3.49
C ALA A 369 -11.00 -13.83 3.62
N ASP A 370 -11.44 -12.93 4.51
CA ASP A 370 -12.87 -12.59 4.64
C ASP A 370 -13.46 -12.10 3.30
N TRP A 371 -12.74 -11.24 2.58
CA TRP A 371 -13.15 -10.80 1.23
C TRP A 371 -13.14 -11.92 0.18
N LEU A 372 -12.26 -12.92 0.32
CA LEU A 372 -12.29 -14.07 -0.57
C LEU A 372 -13.56 -14.89 -0.33
N GLU A 373 -13.88 -15.18 0.94
CA GLU A 373 -15.08 -15.93 1.32
C GLU A 373 -16.36 -15.21 0.84
N ASP A 374 -16.43 -13.88 1.02
CA ASP A 374 -17.57 -13.07 0.59
C ASP A 374 -17.79 -13.03 -0.94
N LEU A 375 -16.70 -13.10 -1.72
CA LEU A 375 -16.72 -12.95 -3.18
C LEU A 375 -16.71 -14.27 -3.95
N THR A 376 -16.27 -15.35 -3.31
CA THR A 376 -16.54 -16.69 -3.82
C THR A 376 -18.04 -16.89 -3.72
N PRO A 377 -18.77 -17.10 -4.83
CA PRO A 377 -20.15 -17.51 -4.73
C PRO A 377 -20.12 -18.79 -3.92
N GLU A 378 -20.65 -18.76 -2.69
CA GLU A 378 -21.26 -19.95 -2.15
C GLU A 378 -22.13 -20.52 -3.28
N GLU A 379 -22.23 -21.83 -3.36
CA GLU A 379 -23.37 -22.45 -4.01
C GLU A 379 -24.62 -21.92 -3.29
N ARG A 380 -25.01 -20.67 -3.57
CA ARG A 380 -26.33 -20.13 -3.32
C ARG A 380 -27.16 -21.02 -4.22
N GLN A 381 -27.57 -22.15 -3.64
CA GLN A 381 -28.63 -22.97 -4.16
C GLN A 381 -29.63 -21.96 -4.68
N PRO A 382 -29.94 -21.97 -5.99
CA PRO A 382 -30.91 -21.02 -6.52
C PRO A 382 -32.08 -21.15 -5.57
N GLU A 383 -32.37 -20.11 -4.77
CA GLU A 383 -33.43 -20.17 -3.78
C GLU A 383 -34.61 -20.73 -4.55
N GLU A 384 -35.02 -21.96 -4.21
CA GLU A 384 -36.14 -22.61 -4.86
C GLU A 384 -37.26 -21.61 -4.73
N ASN A 385 -37.55 -20.93 -5.84
CA ASN A 385 -38.39 -19.77 -5.90
C ASN A 385 -39.67 -20.12 -5.14
N PRO A 386 -39.92 -19.64 -3.91
CA PRO A 386 -41.06 -20.12 -3.13
C PRO A 386 -42.37 -19.58 -3.70
N ALA A 387 -42.30 -18.81 -4.79
CA ALA A 387 -43.41 -18.47 -5.63
C ALA A 387 -43.47 -19.41 -6.85
N GLY A 388 -44.27 -20.47 -6.71
CA GLY A 388 -45.06 -20.99 -7.82
C GLY A 388 -46.02 -19.91 -8.33
N LEU A 389 -45.48 -18.88 -8.98
CA LEU A 389 -46.25 -17.89 -9.74
C LEU A 389 -46.31 -18.39 -11.19
N GLU A 390 -47.43 -19.05 -11.49
CA GLU A 390 -47.92 -19.21 -12.85
C GLU A 390 -47.81 -17.85 -13.57
N ALA A 391 -47.28 -17.89 -14.79
CA ALA A 391 -47.16 -16.73 -15.66
C ALA A 391 -48.55 -16.05 -15.81
N PRO A 392 -48.72 -14.76 -15.49
CA PRO A 392 -49.98 -14.10 -15.69
C PRO A 392 -50.11 -13.70 -17.17
N GLU A 393 -51.24 -14.12 -17.75
CA GLU A 393 -51.76 -13.61 -19.01
C GLU A 393 -51.90 -12.08 -18.99
N ALA A 394 -51.71 -11.50 -20.18
CA ALA A 394 -51.82 -10.08 -20.43
C ALA A 394 -53.20 -9.49 -20.08
N ALA A 395 -53.24 -8.39 -19.32
CA ALA A 395 -54.13 -7.24 -19.56
C ALA A 395 -53.99 -6.11 -18.50
N HIS A 396 -53.99 -4.88 -19.02
CA HIS A 396 -54.51 -3.62 -18.45
C HIS A 396 -53.79 -2.90 -17.30
N SER A 397 -53.20 -1.74 -17.67
CA SER A 397 -52.83 -0.61 -16.82
C SER A 397 -54.00 0.00 -16.05
N PRO A 398 -53.72 0.57 -14.88
CA PRO A 398 -54.19 1.93 -14.59
C PRO A 398 -53.11 2.85 -13.99
N GLU A 399 -53.22 4.14 -14.34
CA GLU A 399 -52.51 5.28 -13.74
C GLU A 399 -52.81 5.43 -12.23
N PRO A 400 -51.88 6.02 -11.46
CA PRO A 400 -52.27 6.75 -10.27
C PRO A 400 -51.83 8.23 -10.28
N GLN A 401 -52.70 8.99 -9.63
CA GLN A 401 -52.85 10.43 -9.59
C GLN A 401 -51.79 11.13 -8.72
N ALA A 402 -51.57 12.41 -9.01
CA ALA A 402 -50.72 13.32 -8.27
C ALA A 402 -51.40 13.79 -6.97
N GLU A 403 -50.75 13.57 -5.82
CA GLU A 403 -51.07 14.26 -4.57
C GLU A 403 -50.08 15.41 -4.33
N THR A 404 -50.64 16.57 -4.01
CA THR A 404 -49.95 17.80 -3.63
C THR A 404 -50.00 17.94 -2.11
N TYR A 405 -48.88 18.30 -1.48
CA TYR A 405 -48.81 18.70 -0.06
C TYR A 405 -48.15 20.09 0.07
N PRO A 406 -48.54 20.90 1.08
CA PRO A 406 -48.22 22.33 1.15
C PRO A 406 -46.84 22.63 1.74
N GLU A 407 -46.21 23.69 1.22
CA GLU A 407 -45.01 24.34 1.77
C GLU A 407 -45.28 24.95 3.15
N VAL A 408 -44.39 24.68 4.11
CA VAL A 408 -44.25 25.43 5.36
C VAL A 408 -42.85 26.03 5.37
N ILE A 409 -42.77 27.35 5.22
CA ILE A 409 -41.55 28.14 5.33
C ILE A 409 -41.45 28.63 6.78
N ALA A 410 -40.35 28.34 7.47
CA ALA A 410 -40.00 28.91 8.75
C ALA A 410 -38.68 29.68 8.62
N GLU A 411 -38.73 30.98 8.89
CA GLU A 411 -37.60 31.91 8.88
C GLU A 411 -36.69 31.69 10.11
N LEU A 412 -35.37 31.77 9.90
CA LEU A 412 -34.36 31.78 10.97
C LEU A 412 -33.81 33.21 11.18
N PRO A 413 -33.48 33.61 12.43
CA PRO A 413 -33.00 34.94 12.74
C PRO A 413 -31.51 35.14 12.42
N ALA A 414 -31.17 36.40 12.11
CA ALA A 414 -29.84 36.88 11.75
C ALA A 414 -28.78 36.73 12.87
N PRO A 415 -27.47 36.64 12.52
CA PRO A 415 -26.40 36.54 13.50
C PRO A 415 -26.00 37.90 14.11
N TYR A 416 -25.56 37.86 15.37
CA TYR A 416 -25.01 38.99 16.13
C TYR A 416 -23.50 39.19 15.84
N GLU A 417 -23.09 40.45 15.77
CA GLU A 417 -21.67 40.89 15.75
C GLU A 417 -21.05 40.87 17.15
N VAL A 418 -19.78 40.47 17.26
CA VAL A 418 -18.95 40.68 18.47
C VAL A 418 -17.60 41.30 18.07
N GLU A 419 -17.27 42.38 18.77
CA GLU A 419 -16.10 43.24 18.59
C GLU A 419 -14.76 42.55 18.90
N THR A 420 -13.73 43.00 18.19
CA THR A 420 -12.33 42.58 18.25
C THR A 420 -11.57 43.07 19.48
N ALA A 421 -10.83 42.18 20.14
CA ALA A 421 -9.68 42.52 20.98
C ALA A 421 -8.52 41.56 20.66
N GLU A 422 -7.32 42.12 20.48
CA GLU A 422 -6.08 41.37 20.21
C GLU A 422 -5.71 40.47 21.41
N GLN A 423 -5.50 39.17 21.18
CA GLN A 423 -4.94 38.25 22.17
C GLN A 423 -3.78 37.45 21.58
N THR A 424 -2.65 37.46 22.29
CA THR A 424 -1.48 36.60 22.04
C THR A 424 -1.56 35.39 22.97
N LEU A 425 -1.58 34.17 22.41
CA LEU A 425 -1.66 32.91 23.18
C LEU A 425 -0.32 32.17 23.13
N ALA A 426 0.32 32.01 24.28
CA ALA A 426 1.46 31.14 24.49
C ALA A 426 1.00 29.87 25.23
N VAL A 427 1.22 28.70 24.65
CA VAL A 427 0.98 27.40 25.31
C VAL A 427 2.32 26.84 25.78
N THR A 428 2.45 26.63 27.09
CA THR A 428 3.60 25.95 27.72
C THR A 428 3.08 25.02 28.82
N SER A 429 3.51 23.76 28.82
CA SER A 429 3.27 22.80 29.90
C SER A 429 4.47 22.78 30.86
N ALA A 430 4.23 22.95 32.16
CA ALA A 430 5.26 23.00 33.19
C ALA A 430 5.18 21.80 34.12
N ALA A 431 6.32 21.17 34.43
CA ALA A 431 6.52 20.33 35.59
C ALA A 431 7.99 20.40 36.03
N GLU A 432 8.23 21.02 37.19
CA GLU A 432 9.53 21.05 37.87
C GLU A 432 9.66 19.87 38.84
N LEU A 433 10.81 19.19 38.84
CA LEU A 433 11.31 18.42 39.98
C LEU A 433 12.86 18.44 39.95
N ALA A 434 13.46 18.81 41.09
CA ALA A 434 14.91 18.89 41.33
C ALA A 434 15.46 17.58 41.93
N VAL A 435 16.82 17.46 41.98
CA VAL A 435 17.73 16.53 42.75
C VAL A 435 18.84 15.94 41.83
N PRO A 436 20.11 15.63 42.28
CA PRO A 436 21.29 16.41 41.88
C PRO A 436 22.35 15.61 41.07
N GLN A 437 23.42 16.34 40.73
CA GLN A 437 24.53 16.02 39.83
C GLN A 437 25.24 14.68 40.07
N LEU A 438 25.53 13.99 38.96
CA LEU A 438 26.56 12.97 38.83
C LEU A 438 27.35 13.26 37.55
N GLU A 439 28.56 13.80 37.71
CA GLU A 439 29.54 13.97 36.65
C GLU A 439 30.23 12.64 36.36
N GLN A 440 30.08 12.11 35.15
CA GLN A 440 31.08 11.23 34.54
C GLN A 440 31.26 11.59 33.07
N SER A 441 32.49 11.93 32.73
CA SER A 441 32.96 12.37 31.43
C SER A 441 33.11 11.20 30.47
N VAL A 442 32.39 11.24 29.35
CA VAL A 442 32.72 10.49 28.13
C VAL A 442 33.05 11.53 27.06
N GLN A 443 34.30 11.51 26.58
CA GLN A 443 34.76 12.39 25.51
C GLN A 443 34.14 11.95 24.16
N THR A 444 33.11 12.65 23.71
CA THR A 444 32.65 12.69 22.31
C THR A 444 33.00 14.06 21.72
N SER A 445 34.23 14.24 21.27
CA SER A 445 34.78 15.55 20.87
C SER A 445 34.24 16.11 19.55
N SER A 446 33.48 15.36 18.74
CA SER A 446 32.84 15.88 17.52
C SER A 446 31.37 16.29 17.71
N LEU A 447 30.65 15.67 18.65
CA LEU A 447 29.22 15.91 18.91
C LEU A 447 28.97 16.86 20.10
N SER A 448 29.99 17.42 20.73
CA SER A 448 29.78 18.51 21.70
C SER A 448 29.62 19.87 21.02
N SER A 449 30.10 20.01 19.78
CA SER A 449 30.09 21.28 19.03
C SER A 449 28.77 21.56 18.30
N TRP A 450 28.08 20.54 17.77
CA TRP A 450 26.69 20.69 17.26
C TRP A 450 25.68 20.97 18.39
N LEU A 451 26.09 20.59 19.61
CA LEU A 451 25.58 20.96 20.91
C LEU A 451 25.15 22.40 21.02
N ASP A 452 26.02 23.26 20.48
CA ASP A 452 26.17 24.64 20.90
C ASP A 452 24.85 25.41 20.71
N GLN A 453 24.44 26.08 21.78
CA GLN A 453 23.13 26.73 21.84
C GLN A 453 23.04 27.80 20.74
N GLU A 454 24.15 28.50 20.48
CA GLU A 454 24.24 29.51 19.42
C GLU A 454 24.18 28.88 18.00
N ALA A 455 24.70 27.67 17.81
CA ALA A 455 24.65 26.98 16.52
C ALA A 455 23.25 26.38 16.23
N LEU A 456 22.60 25.83 17.25
CA LEU A 456 21.24 25.30 17.14
C LEU A 456 20.20 26.39 16.90
N GLU A 457 20.29 27.49 17.64
CA GLU A 457 19.38 28.63 17.48
C GLU A 457 19.51 29.30 16.11
N LYS A 458 20.71 29.26 15.51
CA LYS A 458 20.99 30.00 14.28
C LYS A 458 20.90 29.14 13.01
N TYR A 459 21.19 27.84 13.09
CA TYR A 459 21.45 27.03 11.89
C TYR A 459 21.00 25.57 11.91
N GLN A 460 20.45 25.03 13.01
CA GLN A 460 20.21 23.57 13.09
C GLN A 460 18.81 23.20 13.58
N ILE A 461 17.87 24.13 13.52
CA ILE A 461 16.47 23.89 13.92
C ILE A 461 15.85 22.73 13.13
N PRO A 462 16.01 22.60 11.80
CA PRO A 462 15.41 21.48 11.05
C PRO A 462 15.98 20.12 11.47
N ALA A 463 17.28 20.03 11.72
CA ALA A 463 17.93 18.81 12.19
C ALA A 463 17.47 18.43 13.62
N ALA A 464 17.31 19.42 14.50
CA ALA A 464 16.80 19.21 15.85
C ALA A 464 15.33 18.79 15.87
N VAL A 465 14.49 19.37 15.00
CA VAL A 465 13.07 18.98 14.83
C VAL A 465 12.98 17.54 14.35
N TRP A 466 13.71 17.19 13.29
CA TRP A 466 13.75 15.83 12.76
C TRP A 466 14.14 14.79 13.83
N LEU A 467 15.17 15.09 14.63
CA LEU A 467 15.61 14.20 15.69
C LEU A 467 14.57 14.06 16.81
N CYS A 468 13.88 15.14 17.16
CA CYS A 468 12.81 15.09 18.15
C CYS A 468 11.62 14.27 17.64
N GLU A 469 11.24 14.42 16.37
CA GLU A 469 10.16 13.65 15.75
C GLU A 469 10.48 12.16 15.63
N SER A 470 11.69 11.81 15.17
CA SER A 470 12.10 10.42 14.99
C SER A 470 12.15 9.63 16.31
N ARG A 471 12.38 10.33 17.43
CA ARG A 471 12.41 9.75 18.78
C ARG A 471 11.11 9.93 19.57
N GLY A 472 10.08 10.55 18.99
CA GLY A 472 8.81 10.83 19.66
C GLY A 472 8.90 11.88 20.79
N TRP A 473 9.95 12.71 20.79
CA TRP A 473 10.17 13.82 21.74
C TRP A 473 9.47 15.11 21.29
N VAL A 474 8.22 14.98 20.85
CA VAL A 474 7.43 16.09 20.29
C VAL A 474 7.13 17.19 21.30
N ASP A 475 7.24 16.89 22.59
CA ASP A 475 7.07 17.85 23.69
C ASP A 475 8.20 18.87 23.79
N LEU A 476 9.33 18.63 23.11
CA LEU A 476 10.44 19.58 23.00
C LEU A 476 10.26 20.59 21.87
N ILE A 477 9.29 20.38 20.99
CA ILE A 477 9.06 21.20 19.80
C ILE A 477 7.97 22.22 20.11
N ARG A 478 8.25 23.49 19.88
CA ARG A 478 7.29 24.59 19.99
C ARG A 478 7.14 25.28 18.65
N THR A 479 5.96 25.17 18.05
CA THR A 479 5.62 25.91 16.82
C THR A 479 4.78 27.12 17.17
N GLU A 480 5.27 28.30 16.81
CA GLU A 480 4.53 29.56 16.90
C GLU A 480 4.02 29.93 15.51
N VAL A 481 2.73 30.20 15.40
CA VAL A 481 2.09 30.63 14.15
C VAL A 481 1.56 32.05 14.36
N ARG A 482 2.13 33.02 13.64
CA ARG A 482 1.73 34.43 13.69
C ARG A 482 0.94 34.80 12.44
N PHE A 483 -0.19 35.47 12.62
CA PHE A 483 -0.99 36.02 11.53
C PHE A 483 -0.96 37.55 11.60
N LYS A 484 -1.00 38.21 10.44
CA LYS A 484 -1.19 39.66 10.35
C LYS A 484 -2.68 39.97 10.24
N GLY A 485 -3.36 40.03 11.38
CA GLY A 485 -4.79 40.33 11.47
C GLY A 485 -5.52 39.49 12.52
N THR A 486 -6.84 39.55 12.52
CA THR A 486 -7.68 38.79 13.45
C THR A 486 -7.60 37.30 13.12
N VAL A 487 -7.35 36.47 14.14
CA VAL A 487 -7.32 35.01 14.05
C VAL A 487 -8.56 34.47 14.72
N GLN A 488 -9.32 33.65 13.99
CA GLN A 488 -10.34 32.79 14.58
C GLN A 488 -9.69 31.46 14.95
N ILE A 489 -9.71 31.13 16.24
CA ILE A 489 -9.27 29.84 16.75
C ILE A 489 -10.52 28.99 16.92
N GLU A 490 -10.64 27.92 16.15
CA GLU A 490 -11.68 26.94 16.34
C GLU A 490 -11.28 25.98 17.48
N SER A 491 -12.26 25.57 18.30
CA SER A 491 -12.04 24.88 19.56
C SER A 491 -11.14 23.63 19.41
N PRO A 492 -10.18 23.41 20.33
CA PRO A 492 -9.26 22.29 20.22
C PRO A 492 -10.00 20.96 20.44
N GLN A 493 -10.28 20.25 19.36
CA GLN A 493 -10.60 18.82 19.45
C GLN A 493 -9.29 18.03 19.34
N LYS A 494 -8.99 17.25 20.39
CA LYS A 494 -7.90 16.25 20.39
C LYS A 494 -6.49 16.80 20.09
N GLY A 495 -6.16 17.98 20.64
CA GLY A 495 -4.81 18.53 20.54
C GLY A 495 -4.47 19.17 19.18
N ILE A 496 -5.42 19.25 18.26
CA ILE A 496 -5.28 20.03 17.02
C ILE A 496 -5.92 21.39 17.24
N VAL A 497 -5.16 22.46 17.01
CA VAL A 497 -5.65 23.83 17.04
C VAL A 497 -5.76 24.30 15.59
N VAL A 498 -6.98 24.55 15.13
CA VAL A 498 -7.21 25.15 13.81
C VAL A 498 -7.32 26.66 13.99
N ALA A 499 -6.37 27.38 13.40
CA ALA A 499 -6.34 28.83 13.41
C ALA A 499 -6.56 29.35 11.98
N CYS A 500 -7.65 30.09 11.77
CA CYS A 500 -7.98 30.72 10.51
C CYS A 500 -7.76 32.23 10.63
N GLY A 501 -6.84 32.79 9.84
CA GLY A 501 -6.55 34.23 9.80
C GLY A 501 -6.40 34.73 8.36
N GLN A 502 -6.56 36.04 8.18
CA GLN A 502 -6.27 36.67 6.87
C GLN A 502 -4.76 36.88 6.69
N GLY A 503 -4.25 36.54 5.49
CA GLY A 503 -2.83 36.66 5.15
C GLY A 503 -2.05 35.35 5.23
N VAL A 504 -0.78 35.39 4.83
CA VAL A 504 0.13 34.23 4.91
C VAL A 504 0.63 34.12 6.35
N PRO A 505 0.43 32.98 7.05
CA PRO A 505 0.95 32.79 8.40
C PRO A 505 2.47 32.77 8.40
N GLU A 506 3.07 33.48 9.34
CA GLU A 506 4.49 33.37 9.67
C GLU A 506 4.63 32.24 10.70
N ILE A 507 5.17 31.09 10.26
CA ILE A 507 5.40 29.92 11.10
C ILE A 507 6.86 29.94 11.54
N SER A 508 7.09 29.87 12.86
CA SER A 508 8.41 29.63 13.42
C SER A 508 8.37 28.39 14.31
N THR A 509 9.39 27.55 14.20
CA THR A 509 9.54 26.37 15.04
C THR A 509 10.78 26.56 15.91
N GLN A 510 10.65 26.27 17.19
CA GLN A 510 11.72 26.29 18.17
C GLN A 510 11.80 24.92 18.84
N VAL A 511 13.00 24.53 19.26
CA VAL A 511 13.22 23.31 20.04
C VAL A 511 13.82 23.70 21.39
N ASP A 512 13.35 23.11 22.48
CA ASP A 512 13.97 23.29 23.81
C ASP A 512 15.33 22.58 23.81
N VAL A 513 16.37 23.30 23.39
CA VAL A 513 17.75 22.80 23.26
C VAL A 513 18.29 22.27 24.59
N ARG A 514 17.88 22.85 25.73
CA ARG A 514 18.34 22.39 27.04
C ARG A 514 17.79 21.02 27.37
N GLN A 515 16.50 20.80 27.13
CA GLN A 515 15.89 19.49 27.34
C GLN A 515 16.36 18.47 26.30
N LEU A 516 16.55 18.88 25.05
CA LEU A 516 17.11 18.01 24.01
C LEU A 516 18.51 17.50 24.40
N ARG A 517 19.41 18.39 24.84
CA ARG A 517 20.74 18.01 25.37
C ARG A 517 20.65 17.04 26.53
N ARG A 518 19.73 17.28 27.46
CA ARG A 518 19.50 16.39 28.62
C ARG A 518 19.09 15.00 28.15
N ARG A 519 18.10 14.89 27.26
CA ARG A 519 17.65 13.59 26.71
C ARG A 519 18.72 12.89 25.90
N LEU A 520 19.56 13.61 25.17
CA LEU A 520 20.69 13.02 24.43
C LEU A 520 21.82 12.51 25.34
N THR A 521 21.91 13.03 26.56
CA THR A 521 22.84 12.49 27.58
C THR A 521 22.30 11.18 28.15
N GLU A 522 20.98 11.08 28.34
CA GLU A 522 20.30 9.88 28.86
C GLU A 522 20.19 8.78 27.78
N VAL A 523 19.96 9.17 26.52
CA VAL A 523 19.82 8.28 25.36
C VAL A 523 20.71 8.80 24.24
N PRO A 524 21.96 8.31 24.11
CA PRO A 524 22.88 8.73 23.06
C PRO A 524 22.34 8.48 21.64
N LEU A 525 22.88 9.18 20.65
CA LEU A 525 22.58 8.92 19.24
C LEU A 525 23.03 7.52 18.80
N THR A 526 22.24 6.91 17.92
CA THR A 526 22.67 5.74 17.16
C THR A 526 23.62 6.16 16.02
N ALA A 527 24.35 5.20 15.46
CA ALA A 527 25.22 5.45 14.31
C ALA A 527 24.43 5.93 13.08
N GLU A 528 23.22 5.40 12.87
CA GLU A 528 22.33 5.78 11.79
C GLU A 528 21.85 7.23 11.93
N GLU A 529 21.34 7.61 13.11
CA GLU A 529 20.92 8.98 13.39
C GLU A 529 22.07 9.98 13.24
N THR A 530 23.26 9.61 13.71
CA THR A 530 24.47 10.44 13.56
C THR A 530 24.76 10.70 12.07
N SER A 531 24.72 9.65 11.25
CA SER A 531 24.95 9.77 9.81
C SER A 531 23.87 10.61 9.10
N SER A 532 22.60 10.43 9.45
CA SER A 532 21.50 11.22 8.88
C SER A 532 21.64 12.71 9.23
N LEU A 533 22.01 13.02 10.47
CA LEU A 533 22.20 14.40 10.94
C LEU A 533 23.39 15.06 10.25
N GLU A 534 24.50 14.34 10.09
CA GLU A 534 25.66 14.83 9.32
C GLU A 534 25.28 15.16 7.87
N HIS A 535 24.47 14.32 7.23
CA HIS A 535 23.96 14.56 5.88
C HIS A 535 23.07 15.80 5.78
N MET A 536 22.14 15.99 6.72
CA MET A 536 21.26 17.17 6.75
C MET A 536 22.09 18.46 6.91
N LEU A 537 23.03 18.47 7.84
CA LEU A 537 23.91 19.61 8.10
C LEU A 537 24.86 19.91 6.93
N ALA A 538 25.33 18.89 6.22
CA ALA A 538 26.12 19.05 5.01
C ALA A 538 25.29 19.66 3.85
N GLY A 539 24.01 19.29 3.75
CA GLY A 539 23.07 19.85 2.77
C GLY A 539 22.80 21.34 3.00
N GLU A 540 22.57 21.74 4.24
CA GLU A 540 22.31 23.15 4.59
C GLU A 540 23.54 24.06 4.36
N LYS A 541 24.75 23.57 4.68
CA LYS A 541 25.99 24.32 4.38
C LYS A 541 26.17 24.59 2.89
N ARG A 542 25.75 23.66 2.02
CA ARG A 542 25.80 23.85 0.55
C ARG A 542 24.82 24.90 0.05
N LEU A 543 23.63 24.97 0.65
CA LEU A 543 22.61 25.96 0.29
C LEU A 543 23.02 27.39 0.70
N GLN A 544 23.82 27.53 1.75
CA GLN A 544 24.27 28.83 2.25
C GLN A 544 25.50 29.39 1.53
N ASN A 545 26.28 28.54 0.85
CA ASN A 545 27.45 28.97 0.10
C ASN A 545 27.51 28.28 -1.28
N PRO A 546 26.59 28.63 -2.20
CA PRO A 546 26.45 27.96 -3.49
C PRO A 546 27.69 28.09 -4.40
N ASP A 547 28.57 29.04 -4.11
CA ASP A 547 29.80 29.33 -4.89
C ASP A 547 31.06 28.60 -4.35
N ALA A 548 30.94 27.76 -3.32
CA ALA A 548 32.08 27.06 -2.70
C ALA A 548 32.30 25.56 -3.08
N PRO A 549 31.93 25.02 -4.26
CA PRO A 549 32.14 23.60 -4.54
C PRO A 549 33.63 23.22 -4.73
N GLY A 550 34.54 24.18 -4.93
CA GLY A 550 35.95 23.91 -5.23
C GLY A 550 36.89 23.65 -4.04
N GLN A 551 36.48 23.95 -2.80
CA GLN A 551 37.40 23.88 -1.64
C GLN A 551 37.43 22.51 -0.95
N LEU A 552 36.33 21.75 -0.96
CA LEU A 552 36.27 20.42 -0.32
C LEU A 552 36.89 19.29 -1.19
N GLU A 553 36.92 19.45 -2.52
CA GLU A 553 37.68 18.54 -3.39
C GLU A 553 39.19 18.74 -3.25
N GLN A 554 39.65 19.98 -3.03
CA GLN A 554 41.07 20.26 -2.72
C GLN A 554 41.52 19.76 -1.34
N GLU A 555 40.62 19.65 -0.36
CA GLU A 555 40.94 19.05 0.94
C GLU A 555 41.02 17.52 0.88
N ARG A 556 40.24 16.88 0.00
CA ARG A 556 40.35 15.43 -0.28
C ARG A 556 41.59 15.05 -1.10
N GLU A 557 42.08 15.95 -1.97
CA GLU A 557 43.32 15.72 -2.71
C GLU A 557 44.61 15.95 -1.88
N ASN A 558 44.52 16.67 -0.76
CA ASN A 558 45.67 16.98 0.11
C ASN A 558 45.81 16.04 1.32
N GLU A 559 45.01 14.98 1.43
CA GLU A 559 45.17 13.97 2.47
C GLU A 559 46.40 13.08 2.16
N PRO A 560 47.45 13.04 3.00
CA PRO A 560 48.66 12.28 2.70
C PRO A 560 48.34 10.79 2.76
N GLN A 561 48.50 10.11 1.62
CA GLN A 561 48.48 8.64 1.52
C GLN A 561 49.58 8.04 2.40
N LEU A 562 49.25 7.74 3.66
CA LEU A 562 50.04 6.89 4.52
C LEU A 562 49.87 5.44 4.08
N ARG A 563 50.86 4.97 3.33
CA ARG A 563 51.12 3.56 3.05
C ARG A 563 51.37 2.81 4.37
N HIS A 564 50.58 1.77 4.63
CA HIS A 564 51.07 0.42 4.91
C HIS A 564 49.96 -0.61 4.79
#